data_AF-A0A1J9VTA6-F1
#
_entry.id   AF-A0A1J9VTA6-F1
#
_cell.length_a   1.000
_cell.length_b   1.000
_cell.length_c   1.000
_cell.angle_alpha   90.00
_cell.angle_beta   90.00
_cell.angle_gamma   90.00
#
_symmetry.space_group_name_H-M   'P 1'
#
loop_
_entity.id
_entity.type
_entity.pdbx_description
1 polymer ?
#
loop_
_entity_poly.entity_id
_entity_poly.type
_entity_poly.pdbx_seq_one_letter_code
_entity_poly.pdbx_strand_id
1 'polypeptide(L)'
;MLGSKELKGEIELSNVVDFKNVTTAGLESSPVAEALAGLRAHEARYFMNKYKYEFTVVPASKSKENLDYVNRILKEERNIEFAAKPIETSCFQVENIKFTYVFYEDGLAVNVMYTLDNPKKRAVGFKLSEGMEIPTELAEKFKFARQKSKLAGTIRGSFFVIKGEYSVS
;
A
#
# COMPACT_ATOMS: atom_id res chain seq x y z
N MET A 1 -12.44 -41.20 25.01
CA MET A 1 -12.89 -40.73 23.68
C MET A 1 -12.53 -39.28 23.54
N LEU A 2 -11.97 -38.96 22.37
CA LEU A 2 -11.47 -37.70 21.84
C LEU A 2 -11.98 -36.41 22.51
N GLY A 3 -11.07 -35.72 23.20
CA GLY A 3 -11.20 -34.29 23.49
C GLY A 3 -11.03 -33.50 22.19
N SER A 4 -12.09 -32.82 21.78
CA SER A 4 -12.13 -31.89 20.65
C SER A 4 -11.09 -30.78 20.86
N LYS A 5 -10.01 -30.86 20.09
CA LYS A 5 -9.00 -29.80 19.99
C LYS A 5 -9.66 -28.65 19.23
N GLU A 6 -10.03 -27.58 19.93
CA GLU A 6 -10.47 -26.34 19.30
C GLU A 6 -9.33 -25.82 18.42
N LEU A 7 -9.56 -25.82 17.10
CA LEU A 7 -8.75 -25.10 16.13
C LEU A 7 -9.07 -23.60 16.29
N LYS A 8 -8.35 -22.90 17.16
CA LYS A 8 -8.26 -21.43 17.09
C LYS A 8 -7.34 -21.05 15.93
N GLY A 9 -7.84 -21.19 14.71
CA GLY A 9 -7.32 -20.45 13.58
C GLY A 9 -8.01 -19.10 13.57
N GLU A 10 -7.30 -18.02 13.90
CA GLU A 10 -7.75 -16.69 13.50
C GLU A 10 -7.88 -16.71 11.98
N ILE A 11 -9.10 -16.59 11.47
CA ILE A 11 -9.31 -16.36 10.04
C ILE A 11 -8.69 -14.98 9.77
N GLU A 12 -7.57 -14.96 9.05
CA GLU A 12 -7.02 -13.73 8.49
C GLU A 12 -8.07 -13.14 7.54
N LEU A 13 -8.91 -12.26 8.08
CA LEU A 13 -9.92 -11.53 7.33
C LEU A 13 -9.23 -10.46 6.48
N SER A 14 -8.65 -10.90 5.36
CA SER A 14 -8.29 -10.01 4.26
C SER A 14 -9.55 -9.61 3.50
N ASN A 15 -9.69 -8.31 3.21
CA ASN A 15 -10.86 -7.74 2.57
C ASN A 15 -10.54 -7.46 1.10
N VAL A 16 -11.31 -8.01 0.17
CA VAL A 16 -11.21 -7.69 -1.25
C VAL A 16 -11.65 -6.25 -1.48
N VAL A 17 -10.84 -5.48 -2.22
CA VAL A 17 -11.19 -4.12 -2.62
C VAL A 17 -12.01 -4.15 -3.91
N ASP A 18 -13.33 -3.98 -3.79
CA ASP A 18 -14.23 -3.88 -4.94
C ASP A 18 -14.12 -2.48 -5.59
N PHE A 19 -13.41 -2.40 -6.71
CA PHE A 19 -13.27 -1.16 -7.46
C PHE A 19 -14.51 -0.76 -8.28
N LYS A 20 -15.54 -1.61 -8.36
CA LYS A 20 -16.83 -1.28 -8.98
C LYS A 20 -17.75 -0.58 -7.97
N ASN A 21 -17.67 -0.97 -6.71
CA ASN A 21 -18.44 -0.39 -5.61
C ASN A 21 -17.47 0.16 -4.55
N VAL A 22 -16.92 1.35 -4.79
CA VAL A 22 -15.90 1.94 -3.92
C VAL A 22 -16.47 2.23 -2.53
N THR A 23 -15.82 1.72 -1.48
CA THR A 23 -16.21 1.93 -0.08
C THR A 23 -15.07 2.54 0.74
N THR A 24 -15.44 3.31 1.76
CA THR A 24 -14.54 3.86 2.78
C THR A 24 -14.30 2.89 3.95
N ALA A 25 -14.82 1.66 3.86
CA ALA A 25 -14.69 0.66 4.91
C ALA A 25 -13.21 0.41 5.23
N GLY A 26 -12.85 0.53 6.50
CA GLY A 26 -11.48 0.42 7.00
C GLY A 26 -10.63 1.68 6.87
N LEU A 27 -11.16 2.77 6.31
CA LEU A 27 -10.47 4.06 6.09
C LEU A 27 -11.16 5.23 6.81
N GLU A 28 -12.13 4.97 7.68
CA GLU A 28 -13.03 5.96 8.25
C GLU A 28 -12.32 6.99 9.15
N SER A 29 -11.13 6.66 9.66
CA SER A 29 -10.32 7.60 10.45
C SER A 29 -9.58 8.63 9.59
N SER A 30 -9.51 8.42 8.27
CA SER A 30 -8.86 9.37 7.36
C SER A 30 -9.71 10.62 7.14
N PRO A 31 -9.16 11.84 7.28
CA PRO A 31 -9.86 13.07 6.91
C PRO A 31 -10.16 13.16 5.40
N VAL A 32 -9.53 12.32 4.58
CA VAL A 32 -9.75 12.22 3.12
C VAL A 32 -10.21 10.82 2.70
N ALA A 33 -11.02 10.16 3.56
CA ALA A 33 -11.44 8.77 3.40
C ALA A 33 -11.99 8.44 2.01
N GLU A 34 -12.84 9.29 1.42
CA GLU A 34 -13.38 9.06 0.07
C GLU A 34 -12.30 9.08 -1.01
N ALA A 35 -11.38 10.05 -0.96
CA ALA A 35 -10.29 10.17 -1.92
C ALA A 35 -9.29 9.02 -1.78
N LEU A 36 -8.99 8.61 -0.54
CA LEU A 36 -8.14 7.46 -0.24
C LEU A 36 -8.78 6.13 -0.67
N ALA A 37 -10.09 5.97 -0.45
CA ALA A 37 -10.85 4.83 -0.95
C ALA A 37 -10.81 4.75 -2.49
N GLY A 38 -10.95 5.91 -3.16
CA GLY A 38 -10.80 6.03 -4.59
C GLY A 38 -9.41 5.63 -5.09
N LEU A 39 -8.35 6.05 -4.39
CA LEU A 39 -6.97 5.66 -4.68
C LEU A 39 -6.74 4.16 -4.48
N ARG A 40 -7.22 3.59 -3.36
CA ARG A 40 -7.19 2.15 -3.08
C ARG A 40 -7.92 1.33 -4.16
N ALA A 41 -9.10 1.78 -4.59
CA ALA A 41 -9.85 1.17 -5.68
C ALA A 41 -9.16 1.31 -7.05
N HIS A 42 -8.47 2.43 -7.29
CA HIS A 42 -7.66 2.62 -8.49
C HIS A 42 -6.56 1.56 -8.61
N GLU A 43 -5.85 1.27 -7.51
CA GLU A 43 -4.85 0.21 -7.46
C GLU A 43 -5.49 -1.17 -7.70
N ALA A 44 -6.60 -1.48 -7.01
CA ALA A 44 -7.30 -2.75 -7.17
C ALA A 44 -7.72 -3.00 -8.64
N ARG A 45 -8.26 -1.98 -9.31
CA ARG A 45 -8.61 -2.06 -10.74
C ARG A 45 -7.38 -2.33 -11.62
N TYR A 46 -6.24 -1.69 -11.32
CA TYR A 46 -5.01 -1.91 -12.08
C TYR A 46 -4.57 -3.38 -11.98
N PHE A 47 -4.54 -3.96 -10.77
CA PHE A 47 -4.15 -5.35 -10.58
C PHE A 47 -5.13 -6.34 -11.21
N MET A 48 -6.43 -6.08 -11.10
CA MET A 48 -7.43 -6.91 -11.79
C MET A 48 -7.26 -6.84 -13.31
N ASN A 49 -7.13 -5.65 -13.89
CA ASN A 49 -7.04 -5.52 -15.34
C ASN A 49 -5.76 -6.13 -15.90
N LYS A 50 -4.63 -5.83 -15.28
CA LYS A 50 -3.30 -6.22 -15.77
C LYS A 50 -2.92 -7.65 -15.42
N TYR A 51 -3.18 -8.09 -14.19
CA TYR A 51 -2.70 -9.36 -13.65
C TYR A 51 -3.80 -10.37 -13.34
N LYS A 52 -5.08 -10.00 -13.48
CA LYS A 52 -6.24 -10.82 -13.04
C LYS A 52 -6.15 -11.17 -11.55
N TYR A 53 -5.58 -10.26 -10.76
CA TYR A 53 -5.39 -10.44 -9.32
C TYR A 53 -6.42 -9.64 -8.53
N GLU A 54 -7.04 -10.29 -7.54
CA GLU A 54 -7.94 -9.65 -6.57
C GLU A 54 -7.12 -8.97 -5.48
N PHE A 55 -7.07 -7.64 -5.52
CA PHE A 55 -6.36 -6.85 -4.53
C PHE A 55 -7.09 -6.90 -3.19
N THR A 56 -6.41 -7.40 -2.16
CA THR A 56 -6.93 -7.49 -0.80
C THR A 56 -6.15 -6.58 0.15
N VAL A 57 -6.79 -6.18 1.24
CA VAL A 57 -6.17 -5.40 2.32
C VAL A 57 -6.43 -6.03 3.68
N VAL A 58 -5.54 -5.78 4.62
CA VAL A 58 -5.70 -6.08 6.05
C VAL A 58 -5.41 -4.82 6.88
N PRO A 59 -6.01 -4.67 8.07
CA PRO A 59 -5.62 -3.62 9.00
C PRO A 59 -4.12 -3.65 9.28
N ALA A 60 -3.46 -2.49 9.32
CA ALA A 60 -2.02 -2.38 9.54
C ALA A 60 -1.56 -3.02 10.87
N SER A 61 -2.42 -3.01 11.89
CA SER A 61 -2.19 -3.68 13.17
C SER A 61 -2.01 -5.19 13.07
N LYS A 62 -2.50 -5.82 11.99
CA LYS A 62 -2.38 -7.26 11.71
C LYS A 62 -1.22 -7.60 10.76
N SER A 63 -0.43 -6.61 10.33
CA SER A 63 0.56 -6.77 9.26
C SER A 63 1.89 -6.10 9.63
N LYS A 64 2.31 -6.33 10.87
CA LYS A 64 3.48 -5.66 11.44
C LYS A 64 4.76 -5.96 10.66
N GLU A 65 4.98 -7.21 10.26
CA GLU A 65 6.18 -7.60 9.48
C GLU A 65 6.27 -6.85 8.15
N ASN A 66 5.14 -6.71 7.42
CA ASN A 66 5.10 -5.97 6.17
C ASN A 66 5.32 -4.47 6.38
N LEU A 67 4.75 -3.91 7.46
CA LEU A 67 4.95 -2.51 7.82
C LEU A 67 6.42 -2.23 8.16
N ASP A 68 7.04 -3.09 8.99
CA ASP A 68 8.44 -3.00 9.38
C ASP A 68 9.37 -3.14 8.16
N TYR A 69 9.05 -4.04 7.23
CA TYR A 69 9.76 -4.18 5.95
C TYR A 69 9.73 -2.89 5.11
N VAL A 70 8.57 -2.27 4.95
CA VAL A 70 8.43 -1.01 4.19
C VAL A 70 9.16 0.13 4.90
N ASN A 71 9.00 0.24 6.23
CA ASN A 71 9.64 1.27 7.03
C ASN A 71 11.17 1.16 7.00
N ARG A 72 11.71 -0.06 7.05
CA ARG A 72 13.15 -0.28 6.91
C ARG A 72 13.68 0.23 5.57
N ILE A 73 13.00 -0.09 4.46
CA ILE A 73 13.39 0.40 3.12
C ILE A 73 13.36 1.93 3.09
N LEU A 74 12.27 2.55 3.54
CA LEU A 74 12.13 4.02 3.57
C LEU A 74 13.23 4.70 4.38
N LYS A 75 13.52 4.17 5.57
CA LYS A 75 14.53 4.70 6.48
C LYS A 75 15.93 4.58 5.92
N GLU A 76 16.32 3.39 5.48
CA GLU A 76 17.69 3.13 5.01
C GLU A 76 17.97 3.78 3.64
N GLU A 77 17.00 3.77 2.73
CA GLU A 77 17.21 4.30 1.39
C GLU A 77 17.18 5.83 1.35
N ARG A 78 16.29 6.47 2.13
CA ARG A 78 15.98 7.90 1.96
C ARG A 78 15.82 8.67 3.28
N ASN A 79 16.07 8.03 4.42
CA ASN A 79 15.84 8.61 5.74
C ASN A 79 14.43 9.21 5.84
N ILE A 80 13.41 8.40 5.53
CA ILE A 80 12.00 8.76 5.58
C ILE A 80 11.34 7.96 6.70
N GLU A 81 10.63 8.66 7.59
CA GLU A 81 9.76 8.11 8.62
C GLU A 81 8.49 8.96 8.65
N PHE A 82 7.35 8.37 8.31
CA PHE A 82 6.09 9.11 8.26
C PHE A 82 5.49 9.30 9.64
N ALA A 83 5.07 10.53 9.95
CA ALA A 83 4.28 10.80 11.16
C ALA A 83 2.84 10.29 11.04
N ALA A 84 2.32 10.17 9.81
CA ALA A 84 0.98 9.69 9.55
C ALA A 84 0.79 8.24 10.04
N LYS A 85 -0.38 7.94 10.59
CA LYS A 85 -0.71 6.60 11.09
C LYS A 85 -0.99 5.64 9.92
N PRO A 86 -0.36 4.45 9.86
CA PRO A 86 -0.73 3.42 8.90
C PRO A 86 -2.08 2.80 9.28
N ILE A 87 -2.98 2.65 8.31
CA ILE A 87 -4.33 2.12 8.52
C ILE A 87 -4.47 0.72 7.93
N GLU A 88 -4.03 0.52 6.69
CA GLU A 88 -4.14 -0.76 5.99
C GLU A 88 -2.85 -1.11 5.27
N THR A 89 -2.67 -2.41 5.03
CA THR A 89 -1.60 -2.94 4.20
C THR A 89 -2.12 -3.97 3.21
N SER A 90 -1.33 -4.22 2.16
CA SER A 90 -1.51 -5.36 1.26
C SER A 90 -0.15 -5.97 0.98
N CYS A 91 -0.05 -7.30 0.91
CA CYS A 91 1.18 -7.98 0.53
C CYS A 91 0.84 -9.19 -0.33
N PHE A 92 1.40 -9.25 -1.53
CA PHE A 92 1.11 -10.31 -2.49
C PHE A 92 2.21 -10.40 -3.55
N GLN A 93 2.18 -11.48 -4.33
CA GLN A 93 3.05 -11.66 -5.48
C GLN A 93 2.21 -11.87 -6.72
N VAL A 94 2.52 -11.12 -7.78
CA VAL A 94 2.03 -11.39 -9.13
C VAL A 94 3.24 -11.54 -10.04
N GLU A 95 3.25 -12.59 -10.85
CA GLU A 95 4.42 -12.97 -11.65
C GLU A 95 5.68 -13.08 -10.75
N ASN A 96 6.80 -12.47 -11.16
CA ASN A 96 8.07 -12.43 -10.42
C ASN A 96 8.22 -11.15 -9.57
N ILE A 97 7.12 -10.51 -9.17
CA ILE A 97 7.13 -9.23 -8.46
C ILE A 97 6.36 -9.35 -7.16
N LYS A 98 7.06 -9.15 -6.04
CA LYS A 98 6.43 -8.98 -4.73
C LYS A 98 6.00 -7.53 -4.56
N PHE A 99 4.73 -7.32 -4.24
CA PHE A 99 4.18 -6.03 -3.92
C PHE A 99 3.83 -5.95 -2.44
N THR A 100 4.20 -4.84 -1.82
CA THR A 100 3.76 -4.50 -0.47
C THR A 100 3.20 -3.08 -0.49
N TYR A 101 2.02 -2.87 0.06
CA TYR A 101 1.37 -1.57 0.16
C TYR A 101 1.16 -1.19 1.62
N VAL A 102 1.25 0.11 1.89
CA VAL A 102 0.81 0.72 3.15
C VAL A 102 -0.04 1.94 2.79
N PHE A 103 -1.26 2.00 3.32
CA PHE A 103 -2.15 3.14 3.23
C PHE A 103 -2.15 3.89 4.56
N TYR A 104 -1.88 5.18 4.51
CA TYR A 104 -1.77 6.06 5.67
C TYR A 104 -3.02 6.93 5.81
N GLU A 105 -3.28 7.33 7.06
CA GLU A 105 -4.46 8.10 7.45
C GLU A 105 -4.58 9.45 6.74
N ASP A 106 -3.48 10.10 6.41
CA ASP A 106 -3.45 11.38 5.71
C ASP A 106 -3.82 11.29 4.21
N GLY A 107 -3.99 10.08 3.67
CA GLY A 107 -4.29 9.86 2.25
C GLY A 107 -3.09 9.42 1.41
N LEU A 108 -1.91 9.21 2.00
CA LEU A 108 -0.74 8.66 1.32
C LEU A 108 -0.89 7.15 1.13
N ALA A 109 -0.61 6.67 -0.09
CA ALA A 109 -0.34 5.26 -0.35
C ALA A 109 1.14 5.10 -0.74
N VAL A 110 1.82 4.21 -0.01
CA VAL A 110 3.18 3.75 -0.32
C VAL A 110 3.09 2.35 -0.90
N ASN A 111 3.84 2.07 -1.96
CA ASN A 111 4.07 0.71 -2.41
C ASN A 111 5.55 0.39 -2.56
N VAL A 112 5.90 -0.87 -2.31
CA VAL A 112 7.19 -1.46 -2.65
C VAL A 112 6.91 -2.44 -3.79
N MET A 113 7.56 -2.21 -4.93
CA MET A 113 7.61 -3.14 -6.04
C MET A 113 8.97 -3.83 -6.00
N TYR A 114 8.99 -5.12 -5.66
CA TYR A 114 10.22 -5.88 -5.46
C TYR A 114 10.32 -7.04 -6.45
N THR A 115 10.99 -6.81 -7.57
CA THR A 115 11.31 -7.82 -8.57
C THR A 115 12.33 -8.83 -8.04
N LEU A 116 12.05 -10.12 -8.24
CA LEU A 116 12.88 -11.22 -7.74
C LEU A 116 14.13 -11.47 -8.59
N ASP A 117 14.05 -11.19 -9.88
CA ASP A 117 15.07 -11.52 -10.89
C ASP A 117 15.86 -10.29 -11.40
N ASN A 118 15.42 -9.07 -11.07
CA ASN A 118 16.01 -7.85 -11.59
C ASN A 118 16.06 -6.73 -10.54
N PRO A 119 17.14 -6.61 -9.76
CA PRO A 119 17.27 -5.59 -8.72
C PRO A 119 17.08 -4.15 -9.19
N LYS A 120 17.42 -3.84 -10.46
CA LYS A 120 17.29 -2.49 -11.04
C LYS A 120 15.83 -2.06 -11.27
N LYS A 121 14.88 -2.99 -11.18
CA LYS A 121 13.45 -2.73 -11.30
C LYS A 121 12.74 -2.67 -9.94
N ARG A 122 13.47 -2.68 -8.83
CA ARG A 122 12.91 -2.51 -7.49
C ARG A 122 12.67 -1.03 -7.20
N ALA A 123 11.49 -0.67 -6.71
CA ALA A 123 11.16 0.72 -6.43
C ALA A 123 10.18 0.86 -5.27
N VAL A 124 10.24 2.01 -4.62
CA VAL A 124 9.18 2.52 -3.76
C VAL A 124 8.38 3.57 -4.52
N GLY A 125 7.07 3.40 -4.61
CA GLY A 125 6.15 4.38 -5.17
C GLY A 125 5.39 5.12 -4.08
N PHE A 126 5.16 6.41 -4.31
CA PHE A 126 4.28 7.27 -3.52
C PHE A 126 3.09 7.69 -4.35
N LYS A 127 1.89 7.59 -3.80
CA LYS A 127 0.68 8.14 -4.39
C LYS A 127 -0.07 8.96 -3.35
N LEU A 128 -0.36 10.20 -3.69
CA LEU A 128 -1.14 11.12 -2.86
C LEU A 128 -2.58 11.13 -3.38
N SER A 129 -3.52 10.99 -2.46
CA SER A 129 -4.94 11.16 -2.74
C SER A 129 -5.25 12.58 -3.23
N GLU A 130 -6.41 12.75 -3.87
CA GLU A 130 -6.85 14.07 -4.28
C GLU A 130 -7.08 14.97 -3.05
N GLY A 131 -6.70 16.25 -3.15
CA GLY A 131 -6.95 17.24 -2.10
C GLY A 131 -5.97 17.23 -0.92
N MET A 132 -5.12 16.21 -0.74
CA MET A 132 -4.14 16.22 0.36
C MET A 132 -2.94 17.14 0.09
N GLU A 133 -2.23 17.57 1.11
CA GLU A 133 -0.92 18.21 0.93
C GLU A 133 0.18 17.17 0.71
N ILE A 134 1.34 17.60 0.20
CA ILE A 134 2.50 16.70 0.12
C ILE A 134 3.06 16.55 1.55
N PRO A 135 3.24 15.33 2.08
CA PRO A 135 3.84 15.13 3.40
C PRO A 135 5.20 15.83 3.50
N THR A 136 5.49 16.44 4.65
CA THR A 136 6.72 17.22 4.87
C THR A 136 7.99 16.41 4.61
N GLU A 137 7.93 15.12 4.91
CA GLU A 137 8.97 14.12 4.73
C GLU A 137 9.32 13.90 3.24
N LEU A 138 8.43 14.28 2.33
CA LEU A 138 8.55 14.14 0.87
C LEU A 138 8.67 15.46 0.12
N ALA A 139 8.14 16.56 0.66
CA ALA A 139 7.92 17.83 -0.04
C ALA A 139 9.19 18.39 -0.71
N GLU A 140 10.33 18.35 -0.02
CA GLU A 140 11.61 18.84 -0.54
C GLU A 140 12.41 17.77 -1.29
N LYS A 141 12.08 16.48 -1.08
CA LYS A 141 12.84 15.33 -1.60
C LYS A 141 12.35 14.87 -2.97
N PHE A 142 11.08 15.09 -3.29
CA PHE A 142 10.43 14.50 -4.46
C PHE A 142 9.62 15.51 -5.28
N LYS A 143 9.68 15.35 -6.60
CA LYS A 143 8.75 15.99 -7.53
C LYS A 143 7.60 15.03 -7.80
N PHE A 144 6.39 15.57 -7.83
CA PHE A 144 5.17 14.78 -8.05
C PHE A 144 4.56 15.10 -9.41
N ALA A 145 4.36 14.06 -10.21
CA ALA A 145 3.59 14.12 -11.45
C ALA A 145 2.10 13.93 -11.15
N ARG A 146 1.23 14.49 -12.00
CA ARG A 146 -0.23 14.38 -11.85
C ARG A 146 -0.80 13.41 -12.89
N GLN A 147 -1.73 12.57 -12.46
CA GLN A 147 -2.51 11.68 -13.32
C GLN A 147 -3.99 11.81 -12.96
N LYS A 148 -4.87 11.78 -13.97
CA LYS A 148 -6.33 11.71 -13.77
C LYS A 148 -6.81 10.26 -13.66
N SER A 149 -7.72 10.03 -12.74
CA SER A 149 -8.38 8.76 -12.45
C SER A 149 -9.88 8.99 -12.33
N LYS A 150 -10.68 8.12 -12.95
CA LYS A 150 -12.14 8.12 -12.76
C LYS A 150 -12.56 7.73 -11.34
N LEU A 151 -11.70 6.99 -10.63
CA LEU A 151 -12.00 6.48 -9.28
C LEU A 151 -11.41 7.36 -8.18
N ALA A 152 -10.32 8.07 -8.46
CA ALA A 152 -9.50 8.76 -7.45
C ALA A 152 -9.28 10.24 -7.75
N GLY A 153 -10.00 10.80 -8.73
CA GLY A 153 -9.77 12.16 -9.20
C GLY A 153 -8.33 12.38 -9.67
N THR A 154 -7.62 13.32 -9.07
CA THR A 154 -6.23 13.63 -9.37
C THR A 154 -5.28 12.92 -8.42
N ILE A 155 -4.58 11.90 -8.92
CA ILE A 155 -3.50 11.23 -8.20
C ILE A 155 -2.20 12.00 -8.46
N ARG A 156 -1.46 12.31 -7.40
CA ARG A 156 -0.06 12.78 -7.52
C ARG A 156 0.88 11.65 -7.18
N GLY A 157 1.77 11.31 -8.10
CA GLY A 157 2.70 10.19 -7.98
C GLY A 157 4.16 10.62 -8.00
N SER A 158 4.98 9.93 -7.21
CA SER A 158 6.45 9.98 -7.30
C SER A 158 7.03 8.61 -6.94
N PHE A 159 8.33 8.40 -7.10
CA PHE A 159 8.98 7.13 -6.76
C PHE A 159 10.48 7.30 -6.53
N PHE A 160 11.10 6.27 -5.97
CA PHE A 160 12.54 6.07 -6.05
C PHE A 160 12.92 4.60 -6.28
N VAL A 161 14.08 4.37 -6.88
CA VAL A 161 14.65 3.02 -7.08
C VAL A 161 15.36 2.57 -5.81
N ILE A 162 15.09 1.33 -5.40
CA ILE A 162 15.71 0.66 -4.26
C ILE A 162 17.09 0.16 -4.69
N LYS A 163 18.12 0.46 -3.89
CA LYS A 163 19.51 0.07 -4.15
C LYS A 163 19.95 -1.10 -3.26
N GLY A 164 19.42 -1.19 -2.05
CA GLY A 164 19.70 -2.24 -1.08
C GLY A 164 18.97 -3.55 -1.36
N GLU A 165 19.31 -4.56 -0.57
CA GLU A 165 18.63 -5.85 -0.56
C GLU A 165 17.82 -6.02 0.72
N TYR A 166 16.60 -6.49 0.57
CA TYR A 166 15.59 -6.48 1.62
C TYR A 166 14.73 -7.72 1.49
N SER A 167 14.67 -8.52 2.55
CA SER A 167 13.71 -9.60 2.73
C SER A 167 12.67 -9.21 3.77
N VAL A 168 11.45 -9.71 3.62
CA VAL A 168 10.52 -9.81 4.74
C VAL A 168 11.17 -10.77 5.73
N SER A 169 11.41 -10.30 6.95
CA SER A 169 12.01 -11.07 8.05
C SER A 169 10.94 -11.84 8.81
#